data_AF-A0A383B196-F1
#
_entry.id   AF-A0A383B196-F1
#
_cell.length_a   1.000
_cell.length_b   1.000
_cell.length_c   1.000
_cell.angle_alpha   90.00
_cell.angle_beta   90.00
_cell.angle_gamma   90.00
#
_symmetry.space_group_name_H-M   'P 1'
#
loop_
_entity.id
_entity.type
_entity.pdbx_description
1 polymer ?
#
loop_
_entity_poly.entity_id
_entity_poly.type
_entity_poly.pdbx_seq_one_letter_code
_entity_poly.pdbx_strand_id
1 'polypeptide(L)'
;MAQSSTVKERVKIALDEPLGLLDYSVPPELQSHIDIGYPVKVPLGNRHANGYIAQIVDSAAETPPTEFELRPIEQIDDSRPTLPRNLIELILFTADYYATQCGDVLHAALPAAARTTKTKYALSDAGKKALEGKLTDAQQQILEYGQTHAD
;
A
#
# COMPACT_ATOMS: atom_id res chain seq x y z
N MET A 1 -23.50 17.84 -21.65
CA MET A 1 -22.03 17.71 -21.61
C MET A 1 -21.73 16.63 -20.57
N ALA A 2 -21.49 15.40 -21.02
CA ALA A 2 -21.31 14.26 -20.12
C ALA A 2 -19.88 14.28 -19.58
N GLN A 3 -19.72 14.33 -18.25
CA GLN A 3 -18.46 14.01 -17.60
C GLN A 3 -18.14 12.54 -17.94
N SER A 4 -17.14 12.32 -18.79
CA SER A 4 -16.52 11.00 -18.92
C SER A 4 -15.84 10.70 -17.58
N SER A 5 -16.42 9.78 -16.82
CA SER A 5 -15.78 9.18 -15.65
C SER A 5 -14.55 8.41 -16.15
N THR A 6 -13.35 8.98 -16.03
CA THR A 6 -12.11 8.31 -16.45
C THR A 6 -11.89 7.06 -15.61
N VAL A 7 -12.07 5.88 -16.22
CA VAL A 7 -11.75 4.60 -15.61
C VAL A 7 -10.24 4.50 -15.47
N LYS A 8 -9.73 4.19 -14.27
CA LYS A 8 -8.29 4.04 -14.04
C LYS A 8 -7.93 2.60 -14.37
N GLU A 9 -7.56 2.30 -15.60
CA GLU A 9 -7.31 0.90 -16.00
C GLU A 9 -5.92 0.40 -15.58
N ARG A 10 -4.94 1.32 -15.50
CA ARG A 10 -3.54 1.00 -15.24
C ARG A 10 -2.90 1.99 -14.28
N VAL A 11 -2.03 1.48 -13.41
CA VAL A 11 -1.17 2.29 -12.55
C VAL A 11 0.26 1.83 -12.62
N LYS A 12 1.18 2.76 -12.36
CA LYS A 12 2.60 2.47 -12.14
C LYS A 12 2.87 2.47 -10.64
N ILE A 13 3.49 1.41 -10.15
CA ILE A 13 3.73 1.21 -8.72
C ILE A 13 5.24 1.24 -8.47
N ALA A 14 5.64 2.02 -7.46
CA ALA A 14 6.98 1.96 -6.88
C ALA A 14 6.96 0.91 -5.77
N LEU A 15 7.73 -0.17 -5.95
CA LEU A 15 7.81 -1.25 -4.96
C LEU A 15 8.91 -0.95 -3.93
N ASP A 16 8.82 -1.57 -2.76
CA ASP A 16 9.88 -1.50 -1.74
C ASP A 16 11.19 -2.22 -2.13
N GLU A 17 11.27 -2.68 -3.38
CA GLU A 17 12.36 -3.47 -3.92
C GLU A 17 13.23 -2.61 -4.82
N PRO A 18 14.53 -2.93 -5.03
CA PRO A 18 15.46 -2.15 -5.85
C PRO A 18 15.13 -2.26 -7.37
N LEU A 19 13.95 -1.79 -7.74
CA LEU A 19 13.35 -1.86 -9.06
C LEU A 19 12.77 -0.49 -9.44
N GLY A 20 12.68 -0.26 -10.74
CA GLY A 20 11.94 0.86 -11.30
C GLY A 20 10.44 0.70 -11.14
N LEU A 21 9.70 1.63 -11.74
CA LEU A 21 8.24 1.56 -11.79
C LEU A 21 7.77 0.35 -12.60
N LEU A 22 6.78 -0.36 -12.06
CA LEU A 22 6.13 -1.49 -12.74
C LEU A 22 4.65 -1.19 -12.97
N ASP A 23 4.16 -1.59 -14.15
CA ASP A 23 2.77 -1.45 -14.55
C ASP A 23 1.88 -2.57 -14.00
N TYR A 24 0.73 -2.20 -13.47
CA TYR A 24 -0.30 -3.13 -12.97
C TYR A 24 -1.69 -2.69 -13.43
N SER A 25 -2.58 -3.67 -13.63
CA SER A 25 -3.99 -3.41 -13.93
C SER A 25 -4.77 -3.16 -12.64
N VAL A 26 -5.79 -2.31 -12.74
CA VAL A 26 -6.67 -1.97 -11.61
C VAL A 26 -7.95 -2.78 -11.70
N PRO A 27 -8.21 -3.69 -10.73
CA PRO A 27 -9.48 -4.40 -10.65
C PRO A 27 -10.66 -3.43 -10.49
N PRO A 28 -11.85 -3.73 -11.06
CA PRO A 28 -13.05 -2.90 -10.93
C PRO A 28 -13.41 -2.58 -9.47
N GLU A 29 -13.18 -3.52 -8.56
CA GLU A 29 -13.48 -3.40 -7.13
C GLU A 29 -12.62 -2.35 -6.42
N LEU A 30 -11.41 -2.10 -6.94
CA LEU A 30 -10.45 -1.17 -6.33
C LEU A 30 -10.54 0.25 -6.90
N GLN A 31 -11.28 0.48 -8.00
CA GLN A 31 -11.34 1.77 -8.72
C GLN A 31 -11.55 3.00 -7.83
N SER A 32 -12.41 2.88 -6.81
CA SER A 32 -12.74 3.96 -5.87
C SER A 32 -11.65 4.24 -4.82
N HIS A 33 -10.69 3.33 -4.65
CA HIS A 33 -9.64 3.40 -3.63
C HIS A 33 -8.24 3.57 -4.22
N ILE A 34 -8.14 3.89 -5.52
CA ILE A 34 -6.87 4.17 -6.19
C ILE A 34 -6.58 5.66 -6.17
N ASP A 35 -5.51 6.08 -5.51
CA ASP A 35 -4.90 7.39 -5.69
C ASP A 35 -3.38 7.30 -5.53
N ILE A 36 -2.65 8.30 -6.02
CA ILE A 36 -1.20 8.38 -5.86
C ILE A 36 -0.85 8.42 -4.37
N GLY A 37 0.16 7.63 -3.99
CA GLY A 37 0.62 7.49 -2.62
C GLY A 37 -0.17 6.48 -1.79
N TYR A 38 -1.16 5.79 -2.38
CA TYR A 38 -1.83 4.70 -1.68
C TYR A 38 -0.95 3.46 -1.62
N PRO A 39 -0.84 2.81 -0.45
CA PRO A 39 -0.09 1.58 -0.28
C PRO A 39 -0.86 0.42 -0.91
N VAL A 40 -0.14 -0.44 -1.62
CA VAL A 40 -0.72 -1.56 -2.35
C VAL A 40 0.13 -2.81 -2.18
N LYS A 41 -0.54 -3.95 -2.26
CA LYS A 41 0.09 -5.26 -2.36
C LYS A 41 -0.14 -5.82 -3.76
N VAL A 42 0.92 -6.33 -4.36
CA VAL A 42 0.92 -6.81 -5.75
C VAL A 42 1.74 -8.09 -5.92
N PRO A 43 1.45 -8.89 -6.96
CA PRO A 43 2.26 -10.04 -7.29
C PRO A 43 3.57 -9.59 -7.97
N LEU A 44 4.68 -10.23 -7.57
CA LEU A 44 6.00 -10.05 -8.18
C LEU A 44 6.66 -11.42 -8.35
N GLY A 45 6.62 -11.96 -9.57
CA GLY A 45 7.10 -13.32 -9.82
C GLY A 45 6.27 -14.37 -9.06
N ASN A 46 6.93 -15.14 -8.19
CA ASN A 46 6.32 -16.18 -7.35
C ASN A 46 6.04 -15.72 -5.90
N ARG A 47 6.18 -14.42 -5.63
CA ARG A 47 5.96 -13.83 -4.31
C ARG A 47 5.06 -12.60 -4.43
N HIS A 48 4.73 -12.02 -3.28
CA HIS A 48 4.05 -10.74 -3.17
C HIS A 48 5.05 -9.65 -2.79
N ALA A 49 4.76 -8.43 -3.20
CA ALA A 49 5.52 -7.24 -2.85
C ALA A 49 4.56 -6.12 -2.42
N ASN A 50 5.06 -5.27 -1.52
CA ASN A 50 4.37 -4.05 -1.15
C ASN A 50 4.97 -2.87 -1.91
N GLY A 51 4.16 -1.85 -2.14
CA GLY A 51 4.60 -0.63 -2.77
C GLY A 51 3.57 0.48 -2.66
N TYR A 52 3.79 1.55 -3.39
CA TYR A 52 2.91 2.70 -3.46
C TYR A 52 2.59 3.04 -4.90
N ILE A 53 1.33 3.45 -5.12
CA ILE A 53 0.89 3.93 -6.43
C ILE A 53 1.64 5.23 -6.74
N ALA A 54 2.47 5.19 -7.76
CA ALA A 54 3.32 6.31 -8.15
C ALA A 54 2.68 7.16 -9.25
N GLN A 55 1.99 6.52 -10.20
CA GLN A 55 1.30 7.20 -11.30
C GLN A 55 0.01 6.45 -11.65
N ILE A 56 -1.01 7.20 -12.06
CA ILE A 56 -2.23 6.68 -12.66
C ILE A 56 -2.14 6.95 -14.14
N VAL A 57 -2.24 5.90 -14.96
CA VAL A 57 -2.14 6.05 -16.41
C VAL A 57 -3.55 6.08 -16.98
N ASP A 58 -3.89 7.19 -17.62
CA ASP A 58 -5.12 7.31 -18.38
C ASP A 58 -4.99 6.46 -19.65
N SER A 59 -5.96 5.58 -19.89
CA SER A 59 -6.05 4.70 -21.06
C SER A 59 -6.03 5.47 -22.38
N ALA A 60 -6.45 6.74 -22.36
CA ALA A 60 -6.40 7.61 -23.55
C ALA A 60 -5.00 8.15 -23.86
N ALA A 61 -4.08 8.15 -22.88
CA ALA A 61 -2.78 8.81 -22.98
C ALA A 61 -1.66 7.86 -23.43
N GLU A 62 -1.76 6.57 -23.11
CA GLU A 62 -0.66 5.63 -23.33
C GLU A 62 -1.19 4.21 -23.61
N THR A 63 -0.97 3.72 -24.83
CA THR A 63 -1.41 2.38 -25.26
C THR A 63 -0.80 1.32 -24.36
N PRO A 64 -1.59 0.37 -23.82
CA PRO A 64 -1.05 -0.69 -22.99
C PRO A 64 -0.05 -1.55 -23.80
N PRO A 65 0.95 -2.16 -23.14
CA PRO A 65 1.83 -3.12 -23.80
C PRO A 65 1.00 -4.25 -24.41
N THR A 66 1.00 -4.37 -25.73
CA THR A 66 0.20 -5.39 -26.44
C THR A 66 0.76 -6.80 -26.29
N GLU A 67 2.01 -6.92 -25.85
CA GLU A 67 2.77 -8.17 -25.82
C GLU A 67 2.60 -8.98 -24.53
N PHE A 68 2.11 -8.37 -23.43
CA PHE A 68 2.03 -9.01 -22.12
C PHE A 68 0.79 -8.58 -21.34
N GLU A 69 0.15 -9.54 -20.67
CA GLU A 69 -1.00 -9.28 -19.80
C GLU A 69 -0.52 -8.69 -18.46
N LEU A 70 -1.09 -7.55 -18.07
CA LEU A 70 -0.79 -6.90 -16.81
C LEU A 70 -1.43 -7.66 -15.65
N ARG A 71 -0.61 -8.00 -14.65
CA ARG A 71 -1.13 -8.58 -13.41
C ARG A 71 -1.98 -7.55 -12.65
N PRO A 72 -3.06 -7.98 -12.00
CA PRO A 72 -3.89 -7.10 -11.20
C PRO A 72 -3.23 -6.74 -9.86
N ILE A 73 -3.58 -5.57 -9.33
CA ILE A 73 -3.37 -5.24 -7.91
C ILE A 73 -4.17 -6.22 -7.05
N GLU A 74 -3.56 -6.76 -5.98
CA GLU A 74 -4.26 -7.71 -5.10
C GLU A 74 -5.18 -6.99 -4.11
N GLN A 75 -4.67 -5.95 -3.47
CA GLN A 75 -5.40 -5.17 -2.47
C GLN A 75 -4.69 -3.84 -2.17
N ILE A 76 -5.44 -2.90 -1.61
CA ILE A 76 -4.89 -1.76 -0.86
C ILE A 76 -4.37 -2.29 0.48
N ASP A 77 -3.19 -1.84 0.91
CA ASP A 77 -2.60 -2.23 2.19
C ASP A 77 -2.87 -1.17 3.27
N ASP A 78 -4.06 -1.23 3.86
CA ASP A 78 -4.51 -0.30 4.90
C ASP A 78 -3.67 -0.38 6.20
N SER A 79 -2.78 -1.38 6.32
CA SER A 79 -1.86 -1.47 7.46
C SER A 79 -0.71 -0.47 7.38
N ARG A 80 -0.54 0.19 6.22
CA ARG A 80 0.49 1.18 5.94
C ARG A 80 -0.11 2.58 5.77
N PRO A 81 0.63 3.63 6.16
CA PRO A 81 0.18 4.99 5.94
C PRO A 81 0.21 5.35 4.46
N THR A 82 -0.78 6.10 3.98
CA THR A 82 -0.71 6.74 2.67
C THR A 82 0.39 7.79 2.63
N LEU A 83 1.14 7.85 1.54
CA LEU A 83 2.14 8.88 1.31
C LEU A 83 1.50 10.08 0.61
N PRO A 84 1.90 11.31 0.95
CA PRO A 84 1.43 12.47 0.23
C PRO A 84 2.05 12.49 -1.17
N ARG A 85 1.29 13.00 -2.15
CA ARG A 85 1.68 13.03 -3.57
C ARG A 85 3.04 13.70 -3.80
N ASN A 86 3.33 14.79 -3.11
CA ASN A 86 4.61 15.51 -3.21
C ASN A 86 5.81 14.66 -2.78
N LEU A 87 5.62 13.72 -1.84
CA LEU A 87 6.68 12.79 -1.43
C LEU A 87 6.94 11.75 -2.52
N ILE A 88 5.89 11.24 -3.17
CA ILE A 88 6.02 10.38 -4.34
C ILE A 88 6.77 11.11 -5.46
N GLU A 89 6.39 12.35 -5.76
CA GLU A 89 7.08 13.19 -6.76
C GLU A 89 8.56 13.39 -6.41
N LEU A 90 8.88 13.65 -5.13
CA LEU A 90 10.25 13.78 -4.66
C LEU A 90 11.05 12.48 -4.82
N ILE A 91 10.44 11.33 -4.52
CA ILE A 91 11.07 10.01 -4.69
C ILE A 91 11.41 9.78 -6.17
N LEU A 92 10.46 10.05 -7.06
CA LEU A 92 10.66 9.89 -8.50
C LEU A 92 11.72 10.86 -9.04
N PHE A 93 11.67 12.13 -8.63
CA PHE A 93 12.68 13.13 -9.01
C PHE A 93 14.08 12.72 -8.54
N THR A 94 14.20 12.25 -7.30
CA THR A 94 15.49 11.84 -6.72
C THR A 94 16.06 10.63 -7.46
N ALA A 95 15.20 9.66 -7.79
CA ALA A 95 15.59 8.49 -8.56
C ALA A 95 16.10 8.85 -9.96
N ASP A 96 15.38 9.73 -10.67
CA ASP A 96 15.77 10.24 -11.98
C ASP A 96 17.09 11.03 -11.91
N TYR A 97 17.18 11.98 -10.98
CA TYR A 97 18.33 12.89 -10.84
C TYR A 97 19.62 12.15 -10.49
N TYR A 98 19.56 11.16 -9.59
CA TYR A 98 20.73 10.38 -9.17
C TYR A 98 20.91 9.07 -9.95
N ALA A 99 20.12 8.84 -11.00
CA ALA A 99 20.15 7.62 -11.80
C ALA A 99 20.06 6.32 -10.96
N THR A 100 19.20 6.34 -9.94
CA THR A 100 18.91 5.19 -9.06
C THR A 100 17.53 4.62 -9.31
N GLN A 101 17.23 3.44 -8.76
CA GLN A 101 15.88 2.88 -8.83
C GLN A 101 14.94 3.59 -7.85
N CYS A 102 13.69 3.83 -8.25
CA CYS A 102 12.74 4.51 -7.38
C CYS A 102 12.41 3.71 -6.11
N GLY A 103 12.47 2.38 -6.17
CA GLY A 103 12.27 1.55 -5.00
C GLY A 103 13.39 1.66 -3.96
N ASP A 104 14.65 1.90 -4.36
CA ASP A 104 15.74 2.20 -3.42
C ASP A 104 15.49 3.50 -2.66
N VAL A 105 15.06 4.53 -3.40
CA VAL A 105 14.75 5.85 -2.82
C VAL A 105 13.52 5.77 -1.92
N LEU A 106 12.49 5.04 -2.32
CA LEU A 106 11.30 4.78 -1.50
C LEU A 106 11.68 4.05 -0.21
N HIS A 107 12.48 2.99 -0.31
CA HIS A 107 12.93 2.21 0.84
C HIS A 107 13.73 3.08 1.82
N ALA A 108 14.57 3.98 1.32
CA ALA A 108 15.34 4.94 2.11
C ALA A 108 14.47 6.06 2.73
N ALA A 109 13.41 6.50 2.04
CA ALA A 109 12.51 7.55 2.51
C ALA A 109 11.57 7.06 3.63
N LEU A 110 11.21 5.78 3.64
CA LEU A 110 10.30 5.22 4.63
C LEU A 110 11.02 4.94 5.97
N PRO A 111 10.37 5.17 7.12
CA PRO A 111 10.86 4.66 8.40
C PRO A 111 10.66 3.14 8.49
N ALA A 112 11.48 2.45 9.28
CA ALA A 112 11.40 1.00 9.45
C ALA A 112 10.01 0.52 9.87
N ALA A 113 9.33 1.29 10.73
CA ALA A 113 7.99 0.98 11.20
C ALA A 113 6.90 1.03 10.10
N ALA A 114 7.11 1.81 9.03
CA ALA A 114 6.20 1.86 7.88
C ALA A 114 6.49 0.75 6.85
N ARG A 115 7.67 0.13 6.92
CA ARG A 115 8.04 -1.01 6.06
C ARG A 115 7.50 -2.35 6.59
N THR A 116 7.32 -2.48 7.90
CA THR A 116 6.81 -3.70 8.52
C THR A 116 5.29 -3.69 8.65
N THR A 117 4.64 -4.78 8.24
CA THR A 117 3.24 -5.04 8.55
C THR A 117 3.09 -5.33 10.05
N LYS A 118 2.27 -4.52 10.75
CA LYS A 118 1.94 -4.77 12.15
C LYS A 118 0.76 -5.73 12.22
N THR A 119 0.95 -6.91 12.79
CA THR A 119 -0.17 -7.80 13.12
C THR A 119 -0.90 -7.24 14.34
N LYS A 120 -2.09 -6.67 14.14
CA LYS A 120 -2.98 -6.29 15.23
C LYS A 120 -3.73 -7.54 15.70
N TYR A 121 -3.68 -7.84 17.00
CA TYR A 121 -4.48 -8.90 17.61
C TYR A 121 -5.62 -8.26 18.39
N ALA A 122 -6.84 -8.77 18.19
CA ALA A 122 -8.01 -8.40 18.98
C ALA A 122 -8.52 -9.62 19.73
N LEU A 123 -9.02 -9.40 20.95
CA LEU A 123 -9.66 -10.45 21.73
C LEU A 123 -11.04 -10.77 21.16
N SER A 124 -11.24 -12.04 20.81
CA SER A 124 -12.56 -12.57 20.51
C SER A 124 -13.45 -12.55 21.76
N ASP A 125 -14.77 -12.61 21.58
CA ASP A 125 -15.70 -12.61 22.70
C ASP A 125 -15.51 -13.82 23.63
N ALA A 126 -15.17 -14.98 23.04
CA ALA A 126 -14.75 -16.16 23.80
C ALA A 126 -13.47 -15.92 24.60
N GLY A 127 -12.50 -15.19 24.03
CA GLY A 127 -11.27 -14.79 24.70
C GLY A 127 -11.50 -13.82 25.86
N LYS A 128 -12.40 -12.83 25.70
CA LYS A 128 -12.79 -11.91 26.78
C LYS A 128 -13.40 -12.67 27.96
N LYS A 129 -14.35 -13.58 27.70
CA LYS A 129 -15.01 -14.39 28.72
C LYS A 129 -14.05 -15.35 29.44
N ALA A 130 -13.07 -15.90 28.74
CA ALA A 130 -12.09 -16.80 29.35
C ALA A 130 -11.12 -16.11 30.32
N LEU A 131 -10.92 -14.80 30.15
CA LEU A 131 -10.02 -13.95 30.92
C LEU A 131 -10.70 -13.20 32.08
N GLU A 132 -12.04 -13.19 32.14
CA GLU A 132 -12.80 -12.63 33.26
C GLU A 132 -12.36 -13.26 34.59
N GLY A 133 -11.97 -12.40 35.55
CA GLY A 133 -11.53 -12.81 36.89
C GLY A 133 -10.15 -13.48 36.96
N LYS A 134 -9.40 -13.58 35.85
CA LYS A 134 -8.06 -14.20 35.81
C LYS A 134 -6.91 -13.23 35.54
N LEU A 135 -7.23 -12.00 35.16
CA LEU A 135 -6.24 -10.96 34.88
C LEU A 135 -5.89 -10.23 36.17
N THR A 136 -4.61 -9.94 36.36
CA THR A 136 -4.17 -8.98 37.38
C THR A 136 -4.50 -7.55 36.94
N ASP A 137 -4.57 -6.61 37.89
CA ASP A 137 -4.85 -5.20 37.61
C ASP A 137 -3.93 -4.61 36.54
N ALA A 138 -2.63 -4.96 36.59
CA ALA A 138 -1.66 -4.53 35.58
C ALA A 138 -1.95 -5.11 34.18
N GLN A 139 -2.42 -6.35 34.09
CA GLN A 139 -2.79 -6.98 32.81
C GLN A 139 -4.08 -6.39 32.25
N GLN A 140 -5.04 -6.03 33.10
CA GLN A 140 -6.24 -5.31 32.69
C GLN A 140 -5.90 -3.94 32.11
N GLN A 141 -5.00 -3.19 32.76
CA GLN A 141 -4.53 -1.89 32.27
C GLN A 141 -3.82 -1.98 30.91
N ILE A 142 -2.98 -3.00 30.69
CA ILE A 142 -2.31 -3.20 29.39
C ILE A 142 -3.33 -3.50 28.28
N LEU A 143 -4.35 -4.30 28.60
CA LEU A 143 -5.38 -4.73 27.66
C LEU A 143 -6.31 -3.56 27.29
N GLU A 144 -6.66 -2.71 28.26
CA GLU A 144 -7.43 -1.48 28.06
C GLU A 144 -6.63 -0.43 27.28
N TYR A 145 -5.33 -0.26 27.59
CA TYR A 145 -4.44 0.64 26.85
C TYR A 145 -4.30 0.22 25.38
N GLY A 146 -4.13 -1.09 25.15
CA GLY A 146 -4.03 -1.68 23.81
C GLY A 146 -5.31 -1.59 23.00
N GLN A 147 -6.49 -1.50 23.63
CA GLN A 147 -7.77 -1.26 22.95
C GLN A 147 -8.00 0.21 22.62
N THR A 148 -7.51 1.13 23.46
CA THR A 148 -7.74 2.57 23.32
C THR A 148 -6.82 3.25 22.31
N HIS A 149 -5.60 2.72 22.12
CA HIS A 149 -4.57 3.29 21.23
C HIS A 149 -4.28 2.40 20.01
N ALA A 150 -5.24 1.55 19.63
CA ALA A 150 -5.11 0.65 18.49
C ALA A 150 -5.34 1.31 17.13
N ASP A 151 -5.78 2.57 17.07
CA ASP A 151 -6.03 3.30 15.82
C ASP A 151 -4.75 3.96 15.27
#